data_AF-A0A838ZG75-F1
#
_entry.id   AF-A0A838ZG75-F1
#
_cell.length_a   1.000
_cell.length_b   1.000
_cell.length_c   1.000
_cell.angle_alpha   90.00
_cell.angle_beta   90.00
_cell.angle_gamma   90.00
#
_symmetry.space_group_name_H-M   'P 1'
#
loop_
_entity.id
_entity.type
_entity.pdbx_description
1 polymer ?
#
loop_
_entity_poly.entity_id
_entity_poly.type
_entity_poly.pdbx_seq_one_letter_code
_entity_poly.pdbx_strand_id
1 'polypeptide(L)'
;MKKLNPLIFCITLVCSISFAQEITETISPPEAQESYVDEYTESYDEPNPTPSKEEIGEVYFEKRSLNPDFKDQYKGKKFNYERVIKPPSPPLFNFPTGLFQILMYIVLGAIVLIVIYLIIKNAGGFSFGSEKKKIKFETSDETELEDEENIANNDFLNLIKKAKSDKDFRKAIRYYHLWVLQSLADKKLIHWNKDKTDYDYFLELGQHLIKEDFSNGMYVYDYIWYGNFQLDADQFNIAESIFQRTLNKIR
;
A
#
# COMPACT_ATOMS: atom_id res chain seq x y z
N MET A 1 -53.67 4.95 -10.59
CA MET A 1 -52.56 5.05 -11.56
C MET A 1 -51.30 5.47 -10.82
N LYS A 2 -50.34 4.56 -10.62
CA LYS A 2 -49.11 4.84 -9.85
C LYS A 2 -48.14 5.66 -10.71
N LYS A 3 -47.69 6.83 -10.22
CA LYS A 3 -46.71 7.68 -10.90
C LYS A 3 -45.36 6.94 -10.93
N LEU A 4 -44.91 6.59 -12.12
CA LEU A 4 -43.61 5.99 -12.36
C LEU A 4 -42.53 7.05 -12.11
N ASN A 5 -41.52 6.72 -11.30
CA ASN A 5 -40.46 7.64 -10.92
C ASN A 5 -39.49 7.81 -12.12
N PRO A 6 -39.29 9.02 -12.66
CA PRO A 6 -38.47 9.23 -13.87
C PRO A 6 -37.01 8.80 -13.67
N LEU A 7 -36.54 8.79 -12.42
CA LEU A 7 -35.22 8.29 -12.03
C LEU A 7 -35.04 6.79 -12.37
N ILE A 8 -36.08 5.98 -12.17
CA ILE A 8 -36.02 4.53 -12.39
C ILE A 8 -35.95 4.24 -13.89
N PHE A 9 -36.64 5.03 -14.72
CA PHE A 9 -36.63 4.87 -16.17
C PHE A 9 -35.27 5.24 -16.80
N CYS A 10 -34.59 6.26 -16.27
CA CYS A 10 -33.24 6.62 -16.71
C CYS A 10 -32.19 5.57 -16.31
N ILE A 11 -32.31 4.98 -15.11
CA ILE A 11 -31.38 3.92 -14.66
C ILE A 11 -31.53 2.67 -15.54
N THR A 12 -32.75 2.30 -15.92
CA THR A 12 -32.97 1.14 -16.80
C THR A 12 -32.46 1.36 -18.23
N LEU A 13 -32.50 2.60 -18.75
CA LEU A 13 -32.02 2.92 -20.11
C LEU A 13 -30.49 2.91 -20.20
N VAL A 14 -29.79 3.30 -19.13
CA VAL A 14 -28.32 3.28 -19.04
C VAL A 14 -27.80 1.84 -18.88
N CYS A 15 -28.50 0.97 -18.15
CA CYS A 15 -28.11 -0.44 -18.03
C CYS A 15 -28.19 -1.23 -19.34
N SER A 16 -29.07 -0.87 -20.29
CA SER A 16 -29.20 -1.59 -21.57
C SER A 16 -28.06 -1.34 -22.57
N ILE A 17 -27.20 -0.34 -22.36
CA ILE A 17 -26.12 0.03 -23.30
C ILE A 17 -24.77 -0.61 -22.90
N SER A 18 -24.65 -1.19 -21.70
CA SER A 18 -23.35 -1.67 -21.16
C SER A 18 -23.10 -3.18 -21.22
N PHE A 19 -23.93 -3.97 -21.92
CA PHE A 19 -23.66 -5.40 -22.14
C PHE A 19 -23.15 -5.68 -23.55
N ALA A 20 -21.92 -5.28 -23.82
CA ALA A 20 -21.06 -5.94 -24.79
C ALA A 20 -19.80 -6.39 -24.04
N GLN A 21 -19.87 -7.58 -23.43
CA GLN A 21 -18.68 -8.21 -22.85
C GLN A 21 -17.81 -8.74 -24.00
N GLU A 22 -16.75 -8.00 -24.31
CA GLU A 22 -15.62 -8.51 -25.07
C GLU A 22 -14.93 -9.57 -24.19
N ILE A 23 -15.02 -10.84 -24.60
CA ILE A 23 -14.33 -11.94 -23.94
C ILE A 23 -12.84 -11.74 -24.18
N THR A 24 -12.16 -11.19 -23.18
CA THR A 24 -10.71 -11.21 -23.10
C THR A 24 -10.34 -12.57 -22.54
N GLU A 25 -9.81 -13.46 -23.38
CA GLU A 25 -9.10 -14.64 -22.90
C GLU A 25 -7.97 -14.17 -22.00
N THR A 26 -8.20 -14.27 -20.69
CA THR A 26 -7.19 -14.07 -19.67
C THR A 26 -6.27 -15.27 -19.76
N ILE A 27 -5.13 -15.10 -20.43
CA ILE A 27 -4.03 -16.06 -20.34
C ILE A 27 -3.54 -15.96 -18.89
N SER A 28 -3.98 -16.89 -18.05
CA SER A 28 -3.45 -17.05 -16.70
C SER A 28 -1.94 -17.30 -16.78
N PRO A 29 -1.12 -16.64 -15.95
CA PRO A 29 0.27 -17.05 -15.77
C PRO A 29 0.32 -18.55 -15.45
N PRO A 30 1.32 -19.30 -15.93
CA PRO A 30 1.44 -20.71 -15.61
C PRO A 30 1.45 -20.86 -14.09
N GLU A 31 0.55 -21.70 -13.59
CA GLU A 31 0.47 -22.10 -12.19
C GLU A 31 1.86 -22.59 -11.76
N ALA A 32 2.44 -21.94 -10.75
CA ALA A 32 3.71 -22.37 -10.20
C ALA A 32 3.49 -23.76 -9.60
N GLN A 33 4.08 -24.78 -10.22
CA GLN A 33 4.11 -26.11 -9.61
C GLN A 33 4.93 -26.00 -8.32
N GLU A 34 4.28 -26.22 -7.18
CA GLU A 34 4.96 -26.46 -5.90
C GLU A 34 5.85 -27.70 -6.06
N SER A 35 7.12 -27.45 -6.39
CA SER A 35 8.16 -28.46 -6.46
C SER A 35 9.01 -28.34 -5.21
N TYR A 36 8.81 -29.29 -4.29
CA TYR A 36 9.65 -29.66 -3.15
C TYR A 36 10.19 -28.50 -2.31
N VAL A 37 9.50 -28.21 -1.20
CA VAL A 37 10.15 -27.70 0.02
C VAL A 37 10.83 -28.91 0.64
N ASP A 38 12.12 -29.10 0.36
CA ASP A 38 12.94 -29.94 1.24
C ASP A 38 12.94 -29.25 2.60
N GLU A 39 12.52 -30.00 3.62
CA GLU A 39 12.56 -29.57 5.01
C GLU A 39 14.01 -29.28 5.39
N TYR A 40 14.38 -28.00 5.37
CA TYR A 40 15.67 -27.52 5.85
C TYR A 40 15.69 -27.70 7.37
N THR A 41 16.20 -28.83 7.84
CA THR A 41 16.62 -28.98 9.23
C THR A 41 17.89 -28.16 9.43
N GLU A 42 17.76 -27.04 10.12
CA GLU A 42 18.88 -26.22 10.58
C GLU A 42 19.57 -26.96 11.74
N SER A 43 20.56 -27.80 11.41
CA SER A 43 21.50 -28.34 12.40
C SER A 43 22.46 -27.22 12.76
N TYR A 44 22.20 -26.53 13.87
CA TYR A 44 23.20 -25.69 14.50
C TYR A 44 24.30 -26.60 15.05
N ASP A 45 25.30 -26.89 14.22
CA ASP A 45 26.59 -27.29 14.76
C ASP A 45 27.09 -26.14 15.64
N GLU A 46 27.55 -26.45 16.85
CA GLU A 46 28.09 -25.46 17.79
C GLU A 46 29.04 -24.50 17.06
N PRO A 47 29.04 -23.20 17.42
CA PRO A 47 29.89 -22.23 16.74
C PRO A 47 31.35 -22.69 16.85
N ASN A 48 31.90 -23.11 15.72
CA ASN A 48 33.29 -23.51 15.62
C ASN A 48 34.12 -22.32 16.13
N PRO A 49 35.04 -22.51 17.10
CA PRO A 49 35.81 -21.41 17.65
C PRO A 49 36.53 -20.70 16.50
N THR A 50 36.45 -19.36 16.48
CA THR A 50 37.07 -18.54 15.45
C THR A 50 38.54 -18.95 15.30
N PRO A 51 38.95 -19.54 14.16
CA PRO A 51 40.32 -20.02 13.99
C PRO A 51 41.29 -18.85 14.12
N SER A 52 42.44 -19.10 14.76
CA SER A 52 43.45 -18.07 14.96
C SER A 52 43.99 -17.59 13.61
N LYS A 53 44.54 -16.38 13.55
CA LYS A 53 45.08 -15.80 12.30
C LYS A 53 46.20 -16.64 11.66
N GLU A 54 46.78 -17.58 12.40
CA GLU A 54 47.83 -18.50 11.91
C GLU A 54 47.27 -19.77 11.24
N GLU A 55 46.01 -20.14 11.48
CA GLU A 55 45.35 -21.28 10.81
C GLU A 55 44.71 -20.93 9.47
N ILE A 56 44.45 -19.64 9.23
CA ILE A 56 43.89 -19.16 7.96
C ILE A 56 45.06 -19.08 6.96
N GLY A 57 45.35 -20.21 6.31
CA GLY A 57 46.28 -20.24 5.18
C GLY A 57 45.94 -19.20 4.11
N GLU A 58 46.88 -18.92 3.20
CA GLU A 58 46.70 -17.90 2.17
C GLU A 58 45.41 -18.13 1.36
N VAL A 59 44.48 -17.18 1.44
CA VAL A 59 43.20 -17.24 0.72
C VAL A 59 43.45 -16.84 -0.73
N TYR A 60 43.53 -17.82 -1.60
CA TYR A 60 43.63 -17.59 -3.04
C TYR A 60 42.24 -17.32 -3.62
N PHE A 61 42.02 -16.11 -4.12
CA PHE A 61 40.83 -15.77 -4.88
C PHE A 61 41.04 -16.18 -6.34
N GLU A 62 40.42 -17.27 -6.76
CA GLU A 62 40.41 -17.63 -8.17
C GLU A 62 39.48 -16.67 -8.94
N LYS A 63 40.03 -15.99 -9.94
CA LYS A 63 39.27 -15.05 -10.76
C LYS A 63 38.30 -15.83 -11.65
N ARG A 64 37.05 -15.98 -11.20
CA ARG A 64 35.98 -16.62 -11.97
C ARG A 64 35.79 -15.88 -13.31
N SER A 65 35.89 -16.63 -14.41
CA SER A 65 35.53 -16.17 -15.75
C SER A 65 34.16 -16.75 -16.14
N LEU A 66 33.42 -16.00 -16.94
CA LEU A 66 32.14 -16.47 -17.47
C LEU A 66 32.41 -17.57 -18.50
N ASN A 67 31.68 -18.69 -18.42
CA ASN A 67 31.78 -19.75 -19.42
C ASN A 67 31.45 -19.17 -20.81
N PRO A 68 32.30 -19.37 -21.85
CA PRO A 68 32.06 -18.82 -23.19
C PRO A 68 30.71 -19.26 -23.80
N ASP A 69 30.23 -20.45 -23.45
CA ASP A 69 29.02 -21.04 -24.01
C ASP A 69 27.76 -20.72 -23.20
N PHE A 70 27.83 -19.78 -22.24
CA PHE A 70 26.70 -19.47 -21.37
C PHE A 70 25.43 -19.13 -22.15
N LYS A 71 25.55 -18.46 -23.31
CA LYS A 71 24.42 -18.06 -24.16
C LYS A 71 23.62 -19.24 -24.72
N ASP A 72 24.21 -20.43 -24.81
CA ASP A 72 23.53 -21.61 -25.34
C ASP A 72 22.38 -22.06 -24.43
N GLN A 73 22.48 -21.78 -23.13
CA GLN A 73 21.43 -22.05 -22.14
C GLN A 73 20.25 -21.06 -22.22
N TYR A 74 20.38 -19.97 -22.99
CA TYR A 74 19.43 -18.86 -23.03
C TYR A 74 18.75 -18.65 -24.40
N LYS A 75 18.71 -19.68 -25.26
CA LYS A 75 18.08 -19.60 -26.61
C LYS A 75 16.56 -19.78 -26.65
N GLY A 76 15.92 -20.07 -25.51
CA GLY A 76 14.48 -20.36 -25.43
C GLY A 76 13.59 -19.11 -25.57
N LYS A 77 12.30 -19.31 -25.94
CA LYS A 77 11.30 -18.23 -26.08
C LYS A 77 11.18 -17.33 -24.85
N LYS A 78 11.41 -17.88 -23.65
CA LYS A 78 11.43 -17.16 -22.36
C LYS A 78 12.52 -16.06 -22.26
N PHE A 79 13.51 -16.09 -23.14
CA PHE A 79 14.62 -15.14 -23.18
C PHE A 79 14.59 -14.21 -24.39
N ASN A 80 13.53 -14.27 -25.21
CA ASN A 80 13.32 -13.31 -26.28
C ASN A 80 12.62 -12.07 -25.72
N TYR A 81 13.38 -10.98 -25.55
CA TYR A 81 12.93 -9.69 -25.02
C TYR A 81 12.56 -8.68 -26.11
N GLU A 82 12.41 -9.14 -27.36
CA GLU A 82 12.05 -8.26 -28.47
C GLU A 82 10.62 -7.76 -28.30
N ARG A 83 10.47 -6.46 -28.08
CA ARG A 83 9.17 -5.85 -27.84
C ARG A 83 8.37 -5.89 -29.14
N VAL A 84 7.37 -6.77 -29.22
CA VAL A 84 6.40 -6.76 -30.32
C VAL A 84 5.55 -5.49 -30.19
N ILE A 85 5.86 -4.49 -31.01
CA ILE A 85 5.09 -3.24 -31.08
C ILE A 85 3.81 -3.56 -31.88
N LYS A 86 2.69 -3.79 -31.20
CA LYS A 86 1.39 -3.90 -31.88
C LYS A 86 1.05 -2.53 -32.49
N PRO A 87 0.67 -2.43 -33.77
CA PRO A 87 0.25 -1.16 -34.36
C PRO A 87 -0.96 -0.60 -33.60
N PRO A 88 -1.11 0.73 -33.51
CA PRO A 88 -2.24 1.34 -32.83
C PRO A 88 -3.54 0.87 -33.46
N SER A 89 -4.43 0.30 -32.64
CA SER A 89 -5.78 -0.08 -33.08
C SER A 89 -6.54 1.16 -33.55
N PRO A 90 -7.35 1.08 -34.62
CA PRO A 90 -8.21 2.19 -35.03
C PRO A 90 -9.18 2.55 -33.89
N PRO A 91 -9.56 3.84 -33.75
CA PRO A 91 -10.50 4.26 -32.71
C PRO A 91 -11.85 3.57 -32.92
N LEU A 92 -12.38 2.98 -31.85
CA LEU A 92 -13.66 2.25 -31.84
C LEU A 92 -14.89 3.14 -32.08
N PHE A 93 -14.73 4.47 -32.06
CA PHE A 93 -15.86 5.40 -32.07
C PHE A 93 -15.74 6.42 -33.21
N ASN A 94 -16.59 6.27 -34.22
CA ASN A 94 -16.80 7.29 -35.24
C ASN A 94 -17.93 8.23 -34.77
N PHE A 95 -17.58 9.46 -34.42
CA PHE A 95 -18.57 10.48 -34.06
C PHE A 95 -19.30 10.95 -35.32
N PRO A 96 -20.65 10.89 -35.37
CA PRO A 96 -21.40 11.37 -36.52
C PRO A 96 -21.29 12.90 -36.62
N THR A 97 -20.83 13.40 -37.77
CA THR A 97 -20.73 14.84 -38.06
C THR A 97 -22.04 15.36 -38.64
N GLY A 98 -22.49 16.54 -38.22
CA GLY A 98 -23.69 17.23 -38.75
C GLY A 98 -24.78 17.52 -37.71
N LEU A 99 -26.04 17.64 -38.17
CA LEU A 99 -27.19 18.03 -37.33
C LEU A 99 -27.43 17.11 -36.12
N PHE A 100 -27.07 15.83 -36.23
CA PHE A 100 -27.09 14.87 -35.13
C PHE A 100 -26.15 15.25 -33.98
N GLN A 101 -25.01 15.89 -34.29
CA GLN A 101 -24.06 16.36 -33.29
C GLN A 101 -24.65 17.51 -32.46
N ILE A 102 -25.36 18.43 -33.11
CA ILE A 102 -26.07 19.53 -32.46
C ILE A 102 -27.18 19.00 -31.56
N LEU A 103 -27.95 18.02 -32.04
CA LEU A 103 -28.99 17.36 -31.23
C LEU A 103 -28.39 16.67 -29.99
N MET A 104 -27.24 16.00 -30.13
CA MET A 104 -26.52 15.38 -29.02
C MET A 104 -26.08 16.40 -27.98
N TYR A 105 -25.53 17.54 -28.38
CA TYR A 105 -25.14 18.59 -27.45
C TYR A 105 -26.34 19.22 -26.74
N ILE A 106 -27.47 19.37 -27.42
CA ILE A 106 -28.72 19.86 -26.81
C ILE A 106 -29.21 18.87 -25.74
N VAL A 107 -29.21 17.58 -26.05
CA VAL A 107 -29.61 16.52 -25.09
C VAL A 107 -28.65 16.49 -23.90
N LEU A 108 -27.34 16.57 -24.14
CA LEU A 108 -26.34 16.60 -23.07
C LEU A 108 -26.51 17.85 -22.18
N GLY A 109 -26.73 19.02 -22.78
CA GLY A 109 -27.02 20.25 -22.04
C GLY A 109 -28.29 20.16 -21.20
N ALA A 110 -29.35 19.54 -21.73
CA ALA A 110 -30.59 19.31 -20.99
C ALA A 110 -30.37 18.38 -19.78
N ILE A 111 -29.57 17.32 -19.92
CA ILE A 111 -29.23 16.41 -18.81
C ILE A 111 -28.48 17.17 -17.72
N VAL A 112 -27.48 17.98 -18.08
CA VAL A 112 -26.71 18.79 -17.12
C VAL A 112 -27.63 19.77 -16.37
N LEU A 113 -28.53 20.46 -17.07
CA LEU A 113 -29.50 21.36 -16.44
C LEU A 113 -30.44 20.64 -15.48
N ILE A 114 -30.90 19.43 -15.81
CA ILE A 114 -31.75 18.61 -14.94
C ILE A 114 -30.99 18.20 -13.67
N VAL A 115 -29.72 17.81 -13.79
CA VAL A 115 -28.87 17.45 -12.63
C VAL A 115 -28.68 18.66 -11.71
N ILE A 116 -28.37 19.83 -12.27
CA ILE A 116 -28.24 21.08 -11.50
C ILE A 116 -29.55 21.42 -10.79
N TYR A 117 -30.68 21.32 -11.49
CA TYR A 117 -32.00 21.58 -10.91
C TYR A 117 -32.32 20.62 -9.74
N LEU A 118 -31.99 19.34 -9.86
CA LEU A 118 -32.21 18.35 -8.81
C LEU A 118 -31.31 18.60 -7.58
N ILE A 119 -30.06 19.00 -7.79
CA ILE A 119 -29.14 19.34 -6.70
C ILE A 119 -29.68 20.54 -5.92
N ILE A 120 -30.10 21.61 -6.60
CA ILE A 120 -30.65 22.81 -5.95
C ILE A 120 -31.94 22.48 -5.18
N LYS A 121 -32.81 21.67 -5.77
CA LYS A 121 -34.10 21.30 -5.16
C LYS A 121 -33.96 20.40 -3.93
N ASN A 122 -33.00 19.48 -3.93
CA ASN A 122 -32.85 18.50 -2.84
C ASN A 122 -31.84 18.94 -1.76
N ALA A 123 -30.93 19.88 -2.04
CA ALA A 123 -29.84 20.25 -1.12
C ALA A 123 -30.10 21.53 -0.29
N GLY A 124 -31.24 22.21 -0.41
CA GLY A 124 -31.58 23.32 0.50
C GLY A 124 -30.69 24.57 0.38
N GLY A 125 -30.04 24.81 -0.76
CA GLY A 125 -29.20 25.98 -1.03
C GLY A 125 -27.70 25.68 -1.08
N PHE A 126 -26.95 26.47 -1.85
CA PHE A 126 -25.50 26.33 -2.07
C PHE A 126 -24.72 26.61 -0.78
N SER A 127 -24.40 25.57 -0.01
CA SER A 127 -23.32 25.64 0.98
C SER A 127 -21.99 25.46 0.26
N PHE A 128 -21.30 26.58 -0.01
CA PHE A 128 -19.89 26.59 -0.41
C PHE A 128 -19.04 26.39 0.85
N GLY A 129 -18.99 25.15 1.33
CA GLY A 129 -17.98 24.67 2.26
C GLY A 129 -16.99 23.82 1.46
N SER A 130 -15.72 24.19 1.49
CA SER A 130 -14.62 23.51 0.80
C SER A 130 -14.41 22.09 1.35
N GLU A 131 -15.25 21.14 0.97
CA GLU A 131 -14.99 19.72 1.17
C GLU A 131 -14.70 19.08 -0.17
N LYS A 132 -13.42 18.74 -0.36
CA LYS A 132 -12.95 17.98 -1.50
C LYS A 132 -13.43 16.54 -1.33
N LYS A 133 -14.61 16.22 -1.88
CA LYS A 133 -15.06 14.84 -2.01
C LYS A 133 -14.11 14.10 -2.95
N LYS A 134 -13.16 13.35 -2.38
CA LYS A 134 -12.32 12.42 -3.14
C LYS A 134 -13.15 11.20 -3.51
N ILE A 135 -13.00 10.83 -4.78
CA ILE A 135 -13.65 9.69 -5.42
C ILE A 135 -13.07 8.42 -4.79
N LYS A 136 -13.96 7.54 -4.31
CA LYS A 136 -13.61 6.25 -3.71
C LYS A 136 -13.07 5.33 -4.82
N PHE A 137 -11.76 5.10 -4.81
CA PHE A 137 -11.17 3.96 -5.50
C PHE A 137 -11.06 2.84 -4.46
N GLU A 138 -11.69 1.71 -4.73
CA GLU A 138 -11.60 0.51 -3.89
C GLU A 138 -10.24 -0.15 -4.09
N THR A 139 -9.23 0.37 -3.39
CA THR A 139 -7.99 -0.35 -3.13
C THR A 139 -7.60 -0.02 -1.70
N SER A 140 -7.75 -1.01 -0.81
CA SER A 140 -7.24 -1.10 0.58
C SER A 140 -7.35 0.14 1.47
N ASP A 141 -8.07 -0.01 2.59
CA ASP A 141 -8.24 0.95 3.68
C ASP A 141 -6.92 1.40 4.37
N GLU A 142 -5.97 1.99 3.64
CA GLU A 142 -4.70 2.50 4.16
C GLU A 142 -4.65 4.04 4.19
N THR A 143 -5.70 4.73 3.73
CA THR A 143 -5.71 6.18 3.48
C THR A 143 -6.13 7.06 4.65
N GLU A 144 -6.09 6.56 5.89
CA GLU A 144 -6.53 7.34 7.05
C GLU A 144 -5.44 8.24 7.66
N LEU A 145 -4.18 8.09 7.23
CA LEU A 145 -3.16 9.12 7.42
C LEU A 145 -3.09 9.92 6.13
N GLU A 146 -3.89 10.98 6.03
CA GLU A 146 -3.86 11.84 4.84
C GLU A 146 -2.54 12.61 4.69
N ASP A 147 -1.69 12.67 5.74
CA ASP A 147 -0.40 13.37 5.70
C ASP A 147 0.69 12.62 6.52
N GLU A 148 1.37 11.64 5.92
CA GLU A 148 2.65 11.12 6.46
C GLU A 148 3.75 12.20 6.55
N GLU A 149 3.50 13.35 5.91
CA GLU A 149 4.38 14.51 5.91
C GLU A 149 4.40 15.28 7.24
N ASN A 150 3.47 15.02 8.16
CA ASN A 150 3.51 15.65 9.46
C ASN A 150 2.98 14.72 10.57
N ILE A 151 3.90 14.14 11.35
CA ILE A 151 3.54 13.40 12.55
C ILE A 151 3.00 14.34 13.65
N ALA A 152 3.28 15.65 13.57
CA ALA A 152 2.88 16.61 14.61
C ALA A 152 1.36 16.86 14.62
N ASN A 153 0.79 16.90 15.83
CA ASN A 153 -0.63 17.18 16.13
C ASN A 153 -1.64 16.07 15.77
N ASN A 154 -1.18 14.85 15.52
CA ASN A 154 -2.07 13.71 15.32
C ASN A 154 -2.63 13.19 16.66
N ASP A 155 -3.93 12.92 16.71
CA ASP A 155 -4.58 12.26 17.84
C ASP A 155 -4.41 10.75 17.75
N PHE A 156 -3.18 10.29 18.04
CA PHE A 156 -2.82 8.88 18.00
C PHE A 156 -3.72 8.00 18.89
N LEU A 157 -4.24 8.55 19.99
CA LEU A 157 -5.11 7.80 20.89
C LEU A 157 -6.42 7.43 20.21
N ASN A 158 -7.04 8.37 19.47
CA ASN A 158 -8.24 8.10 18.70
C ASN A 158 -7.97 7.19 17.50
N LEU A 159 -6.86 7.40 16.78
CA LEU A 159 -6.47 6.55 15.64
C LEU A 159 -6.25 5.09 16.06
N ILE A 160 -5.51 4.86 17.16
CA ILE A 160 -5.29 3.51 17.71
C ILE A 160 -6.62 2.90 18.16
N LYS A 161 -7.48 3.66 18.85
CA LYS A 161 -8.78 3.16 19.31
C LYS A 161 -9.65 2.70 18.14
N LYS A 162 -9.65 3.47 17.05
CA LYS A 162 -10.39 3.11 15.83
C LYS A 162 -9.80 1.87 15.15
N ALA A 163 -8.48 1.83 14.95
CA ALA A 163 -7.83 0.65 14.38
C ALA A 163 -8.11 -0.63 15.21
N LYS A 164 -8.13 -0.52 16.55
CA LYS A 164 -8.52 -1.62 17.44
C LYS A 164 -10.00 -2.01 17.30
N SER A 165 -10.93 -1.06 17.15
CA SER A 165 -12.35 -1.39 16.93
C SER A 165 -12.58 -2.11 15.61
N ASP A 166 -11.80 -1.73 14.59
CA ASP A 166 -11.89 -2.27 13.24
C ASP A 166 -11.13 -3.61 13.11
N LYS A 167 -10.49 -4.08 14.21
CA LYS A 167 -9.61 -5.25 14.28
C LYS A 167 -8.43 -5.19 13.31
N ASP A 168 -8.05 -3.98 12.91
CA ASP A 168 -6.85 -3.72 12.11
C ASP A 168 -5.65 -3.52 13.05
N PHE A 169 -5.18 -4.63 13.61
CA PHE A 169 -4.11 -4.61 14.59
C PHE A 169 -2.78 -4.11 14.02
N ARG A 170 -2.51 -4.36 12.73
CA ARG A 170 -1.28 -3.85 12.08
C ARG A 170 -1.30 -2.34 12.01
N LYS A 171 -2.42 -1.74 11.61
CA LYS A 171 -2.59 -0.30 11.60
C LYS A 171 -2.47 0.31 13.00
N ALA A 172 -3.02 -0.36 14.02
CA ALA A 172 -2.84 0.07 15.41
C ALA A 172 -1.35 0.08 15.82
N ILE A 173 -0.58 -0.95 15.45
CA ILE A 173 0.88 -1.00 15.68
C ILE A 173 1.61 0.12 14.93
N ARG A 174 1.26 0.40 13.67
CA ARG A 174 1.82 1.54 12.92
C ARG A 174 1.59 2.85 13.67
N TYR A 175 0.38 3.08 14.16
CA TYR A 175 0.07 4.31 14.91
C TYR A 175 0.82 4.40 16.23
N TYR A 176 1.01 3.28 16.94
CA TYR A 176 1.87 3.25 18.12
C TYR A 176 3.31 3.63 17.81
N HIS A 177 3.88 3.09 16.72
CA HIS A 177 5.25 3.41 16.30
C HIS A 177 5.41 4.91 15.97
N LEU A 178 4.48 5.47 15.18
CA LEU A 178 4.47 6.90 14.86
C LEU A 178 4.32 7.77 16.12
N TRP A 179 3.52 7.35 17.10
CA TRP A 179 3.37 8.05 18.36
C TRP A 179 4.66 8.04 19.20
N VAL A 180 5.41 6.93 19.17
CA VAL A 180 6.74 6.86 19.82
C VAL A 180 7.69 7.85 19.16
N LEU A 181 7.76 7.88 17.83
CA LEU A 181 8.60 8.85 17.10
C LEU A 181 8.21 10.29 17.42
N GLN A 182 6.91 10.61 17.45
CA GLN A 182 6.43 11.93 17.87
C GLN A 182 6.91 12.28 19.28
N SER A 183 6.72 11.35 20.24
CA SER A 183 7.04 11.59 21.64
C SER A 183 8.55 11.80 21.86
N LEU A 184 9.39 11.07 21.12
CA LEU A 184 10.84 11.27 21.13
C LEU A 184 11.23 12.63 20.53
N ALA A 185 10.58 13.04 19.44
CA ALA A 185 10.81 14.34 18.80
C ALA A 185 10.38 15.51 19.70
N ASP A 186 9.23 15.39 20.36
CA ASP A 186 8.72 16.38 21.33
C ASP A 186 9.68 16.59 22.51
N LYS A 187 10.37 15.52 22.94
CA LYS A 187 11.42 15.56 23.97
C LYS A 187 12.79 15.99 23.42
N LYS A 188 12.89 16.32 22.14
CA LYS A 188 14.13 16.67 21.42
C LYS A 188 15.21 15.59 21.49
N LEU A 189 14.82 14.33 21.66
CA LEU A 189 15.73 13.18 21.66
C LEU A 189 16.12 12.77 20.24
N ILE A 190 15.25 13.05 19.27
CA ILE A 190 15.48 12.84 17.84
C ILE A 190 15.04 14.07 17.04
N HIS A 191 15.57 14.22 15.83
CA HIS A 191 15.09 15.19 14.86
C HIS A 191 14.25 14.51 13.79
N TRP A 192 12.92 14.60 13.93
CA TRP A 192 11.97 13.98 13.01
C TRP A 192 12.11 14.49 11.57
N ASN A 193 12.17 13.54 10.62
CA ASN A 193 12.16 13.78 9.18
C ASN A 193 11.59 12.54 8.45
N LYS A 194 10.58 12.73 7.59
CA LYS A 194 9.95 11.63 6.83
C LYS A 194 10.93 10.79 5.98
N ASP A 195 12.06 11.36 5.55
CA ASP A 195 13.03 10.69 4.68
C ASP A 195 14.04 9.84 5.48
N LYS A 196 13.98 9.86 6.82
CA LYS A 196 14.84 9.05 7.70
C LYS A 196 14.25 7.68 7.96
N THR A 197 15.12 6.69 8.10
CA THR A 197 14.78 5.33 8.50
C THR A 197 14.66 5.22 10.02
N ASP A 198 13.98 4.17 10.51
CA ASP A 198 13.90 3.87 11.94
C ASP A 198 15.27 3.63 12.57
N TYR A 199 16.21 3.08 11.79
CA TYR A 199 17.60 2.91 12.20
C TYR A 199 18.33 4.25 12.38
N ASP A 200 18.05 5.25 11.53
CA ASP A 200 18.63 6.59 11.71
C ASP A 200 18.19 7.20 13.04
N TYR A 201 16.92 7.05 13.42
CA TYR A 201 16.42 7.49 14.73
C TYR A 201 17.06 6.71 15.88
N PHE A 202 17.28 5.41 15.73
CA PHE A 202 17.99 4.60 16.72
C PHE A 202 19.44 5.09 16.95
N LEU A 203 20.12 5.53 15.88
CA LEU A 203 21.47 6.10 15.99
C LEU A 203 21.46 7.45 16.72
N GLU A 204 20.47 8.32 16.44
CA GLU A 204 20.34 9.63 17.09
C GLU A 204 20.18 9.55 18.61
N LEU A 205 19.55 8.49 19.12
CA LEU A 205 19.38 8.27 20.57
C LEU A 205 20.70 8.02 21.31
N GLY A 206 21.81 7.75 20.62
CA GLY A 206 23.13 7.63 21.24
C GLY A 206 23.21 6.55 22.33
N GLN A 207 23.44 6.97 23.59
CA GLN A 207 23.47 6.10 24.79
C GLN A 207 22.27 6.36 25.73
N HIS A 208 21.20 6.97 25.24
CA HIS A 208 20.02 7.26 26.06
C HIS A 208 19.36 5.98 26.56
N LEU A 209 18.86 5.98 27.80
CA LEU A 209 18.24 4.82 28.44
C LEU A 209 17.03 4.25 27.68
N ILE A 210 16.37 5.08 26.87
CA ILE A 210 15.21 4.68 26.05
C ILE A 210 15.58 3.85 24.82
N LYS A 211 16.86 3.83 24.44
CA LYS A 211 17.31 3.25 23.17
C LYS A 211 16.99 1.77 23.04
N GLU A 212 17.08 1.02 24.13
CA GLU A 212 16.74 -0.40 24.17
C GLU A 212 15.23 -0.63 23.96
N ASP A 213 14.37 0.12 24.63
CA ASP A 213 12.92 0.03 24.45
C ASP A 213 12.48 0.47 23.04
N PHE A 214 13.13 1.50 22.49
CA PHE A 214 12.91 1.92 21.12
C PHE A 214 13.32 0.83 20.12
N SER A 215 14.49 0.21 20.31
CA SER A 215 14.96 -0.91 19.48
C SER A 215 13.99 -2.08 19.48
N ASN A 216 13.42 -2.42 20.64
CA ASN A 216 12.43 -3.50 20.73
C ASN A 216 11.15 -3.14 19.97
N GLY A 217 10.67 -1.90 20.10
CA GLY A 217 9.51 -1.41 19.34
C GLY A 217 9.75 -1.40 17.83
N MET A 218 10.93 -0.93 17.40
CA MET A 218 11.36 -0.92 15.99
C MET A 218 11.36 -2.32 15.40
N TYR A 219 11.96 -3.31 16.08
CA TYR A 219 11.98 -4.70 15.60
C TYR A 219 10.56 -5.27 15.41
N VAL A 220 9.67 -5.02 16.36
CA VAL A 220 8.27 -5.47 16.29
C VAL A 220 7.52 -4.76 15.15
N TYR A 221 7.72 -3.46 15.00
CA TYR A 221 7.13 -2.69 13.92
C TYR A 221 7.62 -3.17 12.55
N ASP A 222 8.93 -3.33 12.36
CA ASP A 222 9.52 -3.76 11.10
C ASP A 222 9.01 -5.14 10.68
N TYR A 223 8.99 -6.07 11.64
CA TYR A 223 8.45 -7.39 11.43
C TYR A 223 6.99 -7.31 10.97
N ILE A 224 6.12 -6.68 11.75
CA ILE A 224 4.68 -6.65 11.49
C ILE A 224 4.32 -5.89 10.22
N TRP A 225 4.89 -4.69 10.04
CA TRP A 225 4.50 -3.78 8.97
C TRP A 225 5.12 -4.21 7.64
N TYR A 226 6.46 -4.25 7.55
CA TYR A 226 7.14 -4.61 6.30
C TYR A 226 7.09 -6.11 6.01
N GLY A 227 6.98 -6.96 7.04
CA GLY A 227 6.73 -8.39 6.87
C GLY A 227 5.27 -8.75 6.57
N ASN A 228 4.36 -7.78 6.60
CA ASN A 228 2.93 -7.95 6.30
C ASN A 228 2.24 -9.03 7.17
N PHE A 229 2.77 -9.32 8.36
CA PHE A 229 2.25 -10.36 9.24
C PHE A 229 0.91 -9.94 9.85
N GLN A 230 -0.04 -10.87 9.84
CA GLN A 230 -1.31 -10.69 10.54
C GLN A 230 -1.13 -11.02 12.02
N LEU A 231 -1.75 -10.24 12.89
CA LEU A 231 -1.75 -10.48 14.33
C LEU A 231 -3.11 -11.01 14.75
N ASP A 232 -3.10 -11.96 15.67
CA ASP A 232 -4.26 -12.24 16.50
C ASP A 232 -4.32 -11.26 17.70
N ALA A 233 -5.36 -11.38 18.51
CA ALA A 233 -5.58 -10.48 19.66
C ALA A 233 -4.50 -10.66 20.74
N ASP A 234 -3.99 -11.87 20.96
CA ASP A 234 -3.03 -12.18 22.02
C ASP A 234 -1.64 -11.65 21.64
N GLN A 235 -1.22 -11.90 20.39
CA GLN A 235 -0.02 -11.34 19.78
C GLN A 235 -0.06 -9.81 19.77
N PHE A 236 -1.22 -9.24 19.42
CA PHE A 236 -1.40 -7.79 19.45
C PHE A 236 -1.23 -7.22 20.86
N ASN A 237 -1.81 -7.85 21.89
CA ASN A 237 -1.67 -7.39 23.28
C ASN A 237 -0.19 -7.39 23.74
N ILE A 238 0.57 -8.41 23.33
CA ILE A 238 2.02 -8.49 23.62
C ILE A 238 2.75 -7.33 22.90
N ALA A 239 2.51 -7.16 21.60
CA ALA A 239 3.13 -6.08 20.82
C ALA A 239 2.76 -4.69 21.38
N GLU A 240 1.49 -4.45 21.68
CA GLU A 240 0.98 -3.22 22.29
C GLU A 240 1.67 -2.89 23.61
N SER A 241 1.93 -3.90 24.45
CA SER A 241 2.61 -3.70 25.74
C SER A 241 4.03 -3.13 25.59
N ILE A 242 4.74 -3.47 24.51
CA ILE A 242 6.09 -2.97 24.21
C ILE A 242 6.02 -1.47 23.94
N PHE A 243 5.13 -1.04 23.03
CA PHE A 243 4.96 0.37 22.70
C PHE A 243 4.46 1.19 23.89
N GLN A 244 3.51 0.67 24.66
CA GLN A 244 3.02 1.33 25.87
C GLN A 244 4.12 1.51 26.93
N ARG A 245 4.98 0.48 27.12
CA ARG A 245 6.14 0.58 28.01
C ARG A 245 7.12 1.67 27.54
N THR A 246 7.42 1.71 26.24
CA THR A 246 8.31 2.73 25.66
C THR A 246 7.74 4.14 25.87
N LEU A 247 6.46 4.35 25.54
CA LEU A 247 5.79 5.65 25.73
C LEU A 247 5.76 6.10 27.19
N ASN A 248 5.53 5.18 28.13
CA ASN A 248 5.55 5.48 29.56
C ASN A 248 6.93 5.90 30.07
N LYS A 249 8.01 5.39 29.47
CA LYS A 249 9.39 5.79 29.80
C LYS A 249 9.80 7.13 29.18
N ILE A 250 9.15 7.54 28.08
CA ILE A 250 9.41 8.84 27.42
C ILE A 250 8.68 9.98 28.14
N ARG A 251 7.49 9.71 28.69
CA ARG A 251 6.64 10.69 29.39
C ARG A 251 7.35 11.28 30.61
#